data_AF-A0A0C2GFM4-F1
#
_entry.id   AF-A0A0C2GFM4-F1
#
_cell.length_a   1.000
_cell.length_b   1.000
_cell.length_c   1.000
_cell.angle_alpha   90.00
_cell.angle_beta   90.00
_cell.angle_gamma   90.00
#
_symmetry.space_group_name_H-M   'P 1'
#
loop_
_entity.id
_entity.type
_entity.pdbx_description
1 polymer ?
#
loop_
_entity_poly.entity_id
_entity_poly.type
_entity_poly.pdbx_seq_one_letter_code
_entity_poly.pdbx_strand_id
1 'polypeptide(L)'
;MEVFAQRQHMNTMRRRKDVVSIQPTTKTVAIITVLSSNSTRSNYKTALDSIECYALQNNYAFMELNGKDYRSVCEQEDITFQRHCIVAEILKHNNFTWVLFVDSDIGVVNEKR
;
A
#
# COMPACT_ATOMS: atom_id res chain seq x y z
N MET A 1 6.24 -30.12 -57.57
CA MET A 1 6.55 -28.94 -58.40
C MET A 1 5.40 -28.82 -59.38
N GLU A 2 4.32 -28.14 -58.96
CA GLU A 2 3.14 -27.88 -59.78
C GLU A 2 2.71 -26.42 -59.53
N VAL A 3 2.36 -25.75 -60.61
CA VAL A 3 2.10 -24.30 -60.70
C VAL A 3 0.59 -24.09 -60.83
N PHE A 4 -0.01 -23.27 -59.96
CA PHE A 4 -1.35 -22.67 -60.12
C PHE A 4 -1.32 -21.29 -59.42
N ALA A 5 -1.31 -20.17 -60.15
CA ALA A 5 -2.44 -19.47 -60.79
C ALA A 5 -3.33 -18.66 -59.80
N GLN A 6 -3.20 -17.33 -59.92
CA GLN A 6 -4.19 -16.24 -59.86
C GLN A 6 -5.30 -16.14 -58.77
N ARG A 7 -5.31 -14.92 -58.20
CA ARG A 7 -6.45 -14.00 -57.89
C ARG A 7 -7.55 -14.42 -56.89
N GLN A 8 -7.47 -13.76 -55.74
CA GLN A 8 -8.54 -13.03 -55.01
C GLN A 8 -9.92 -13.70 -54.82
N HIS A 9 -10.24 -14.09 -53.59
CA HIS A 9 -11.10 -13.30 -52.69
C HIS A 9 -11.29 -13.95 -51.31
N MET A 10 -11.45 -13.07 -50.31
CA MET A 10 -12.10 -13.23 -49.02
C MET A 10 -11.34 -13.81 -47.81
N ASN A 11 -11.47 -13.02 -46.73
CA ASN A 11 -11.28 -13.33 -45.32
C ASN A 11 -9.85 -13.37 -44.78
N THR A 12 -9.45 -12.27 -44.14
CA THR A 12 -9.15 -12.29 -42.69
C THR A 12 -8.94 -10.86 -42.18
N MET A 13 -9.85 -10.36 -41.34
CA MET A 13 -9.57 -9.21 -40.48
C MET A 13 -8.38 -9.57 -39.58
N ARG A 14 -7.21 -8.95 -39.80
CA ARG A 14 -6.15 -8.84 -38.79
C ARG A 14 -6.11 -7.41 -38.24
N ARG A 15 -6.95 -7.12 -37.25
CA ARG A 15 -6.66 -6.08 -36.25
C ARG A 15 -5.93 -6.74 -35.09
N ARG A 16 -4.65 -6.44 -34.90
CA ARG A 16 -3.93 -6.57 -33.62
C ARG A 16 -2.87 -5.48 -33.55
N LYS A 17 -2.59 -5.06 -32.30
CA LYS A 17 -1.96 -3.82 -31.83
C LYS A 17 -3.03 -2.76 -31.58
N ASP A 18 -3.54 -2.52 -30.37
CA ASP A 18 -3.01 -2.80 -29.04
C ASP A 18 -4.17 -3.06 -28.08
N VAL A 19 -4.22 -4.26 -27.49
CA VAL A 19 -4.97 -4.43 -26.24
C VAL A 19 -4.00 -3.97 -25.17
N VAL A 20 -4.00 -2.67 -24.87
CA VAL A 20 -3.44 -2.19 -23.61
C VAL A 20 -4.34 -2.80 -22.53
N SER A 21 -3.82 -3.82 -21.85
CA SER A 21 -4.43 -4.27 -20.60
C SER A 21 -4.32 -3.10 -19.63
N ILE A 22 -5.39 -2.33 -19.47
CA ILE A 22 -5.55 -1.45 -18.32
C ILE A 22 -5.63 -2.40 -17.13
N GLN A 23 -4.49 -2.68 -16.52
CA GLN A 23 -4.46 -3.26 -15.18
C GLN A 23 -5.29 -2.29 -14.33
N PRO A 24 -6.34 -2.74 -13.62
CA PRO A 24 -6.96 -1.88 -12.64
C PRO A 24 -5.85 -1.50 -11.68
N THR A 25 -5.45 -0.22 -11.67
CA THR A 25 -4.57 0.28 -10.61
C THR A 25 -5.40 0.14 -9.35
N THR A 26 -5.21 -0.97 -8.63
CA THR A 26 -5.78 -1.14 -7.31
C THR A 26 -5.16 -0.03 -6.48
N LYS A 27 -5.90 1.07 -6.31
CA LYS A 27 -5.43 2.20 -5.53
C LYS A 27 -5.35 1.71 -4.09
N THR A 28 -4.16 1.33 -3.66
CA THR A 28 -3.91 0.80 -2.32
C THR A 28 -3.66 1.97 -1.37
N VAL A 29 -4.52 2.11 -0.37
CA VAL A 29 -4.30 3.02 0.76
C VAL A 29 -3.66 2.20 1.88
N ALA A 30 -2.62 2.73 2.50
CA ALA A 30 -2.04 2.18 3.71
C ALA A 30 -2.15 3.16 4.87
N ILE A 31 -2.62 2.68 6.02
CA ILE A 31 -2.55 3.39 7.30
C ILE A 31 -1.32 2.88 8.04
N ILE A 32 -0.42 3.80 8.42
CA ILE A 32 0.83 3.47 9.10
C ILE A 32 0.87 4.16 10.46
N THR A 33 1.18 3.40 11.49
CA THR A 33 1.44 3.89 12.84
C THR A 33 2.79 3.40 13.33
N VAL A 34 3.53 4.26 14.01
CA VAL A 34 4.84 3.95 14.60
C VAL A 34 4.77 4.14 16.11
N LEU A 35 4.94 3.05 16.85
CA LEU A 35 5.10 3.03 18.29
C LEU A 35 6.49 3.52 18.69
N SER A 36 6.58 4.22 19.82
CA SER A 36 7.86 4.52 20.45
C SER A 36 8.58 3.23 20.87
N SER A 37 9.92 3.27 20.93
CA SER A 37 10.74 2.08 21.24
C SER A 37 10.43 1.40 22.58
N ASN A 38 9.85 2.13 23.53
CA ASN A 38 9.52 1.64 24.87
C ASN A 38 8.03 1.33 25.04
N SER A 39 7.22 1.56 24.01
CA SER A 39 5.79 1.28 24.02
C SER A 39 5.47 -0.01 23.31
N THR A 40 4.32 -0.58 23.65
CA THR A 40 3.75 -1.77 23.04
C THR A 40 2.32 -1.48 22.62
N ARG A 41 1.75 -2.34 21.78
CA ARG A 41 0.33 -2.27 21.39
C ARG A 41 -0.61 -2.09 22.58
N SER A 42 -0.32 -2.74 23.71
CA SER A 42 -1.18 -2.71 24.90
C SER A 42 -1.38 -1.30 25.46
N ASN A 43 -0.39 -0.41 25.30
CA ASN A 43 -0.46 0.99 25.73
C ASN A 43 -1.52 1.79 24.94
N TYR A 44 -1.83 1.36 23.72
CA TYR A 44 -2.68 2.08 22.77
C TYR A 44 -3.81 1.22 22.20
N LYS A 45 -4.15 0.13 22.90
CA LYS A 45 -5.01 -0.94 22.38
C LYS A 45 -6.29 -0.42 21.74
N THR A 46 -7.03 0.46 22.41
CA THR A 46 -8.30 0.99 21.91
C THR A 46 -8.13 1.77 20.61
N ALA A 47 -7.11 2.63 20.52
CA ALA A 47 -6.85 3.42 19.32
C ALA A 47 -6.43 2.52 18.15
N LEU A 48 -5.46 1.63 18.37
CA LEU A 48 -4.95 0.72 17.34
C LEU A 48 -6.00 -0.28 16.85
N ASP A 49 -6.80 -0.85 17.76
CA ASP A 49 -7.90 -1.75 17.39
C ASP A 49 -8.95 -1.02 16.54
N SER A 50 -9.24 0.26 16.84
CA SER A 50 -10.20 1.05 16.05
C SER A 50 -9.69 1.33 14.63
N ILE A 51 -8.40 1.64 14.48
CA ILE A 51 -7.75 1.88 13.18
C ILE A 51 -7.68 0.59 12.36
N GLU A 52 -7.30 -0.52 12.98
CA GLU A 52 -7.21 -1.82 12.33
C GLU A 52 -8.59 -2.26 11.81
N CYS A 53 -9.63 -2.17 12.64
CA CYS A 53 -11.00 -2.46 12.22
C CYS A 53 -11.46 -1.55 11.06
N TYR A 54 -11.13 -0.26 11.12
CA TYR A 54 -11.44 0.68 10.03
C TYR A 54 -10.71 0.33 8.73
N ALA A 55 -9.44 -0.04 8.81
CA ALA A 55 -8.65 -0.48 7.65
C ALA A 55 -9.24 -1.77 7.04
N LEU A 56 -9.58 -2.76 7.86
CA LEU A 56 -10.21 -4.01 7.43
C LEU A 56 -11.56 -3.74 6.73
N GLN A 57 -12.41 -2.88 7.30
CA GLN A 57 -13.71 -2.54 6.71
C GLN A 57 -13.59 -1.90 5.32
N ASN A 58 -12.53 -1.10 5.10
CA ASN A 58 -12.33 -0.34 3.86
C ASN A 58 -11.33 -0.99 2.90
N ASN A 59 -10.82 -2.18 3.22
CA ASN A 59 -9.78 -2.88 2.45
C ASN A 59 -8.51 -2.03 2.26
N TYR A 60 -8.08 -1.36 3.34
CA TYR A 60 -6.80 -0.66 3.43
C TYR A 60 -5.74 -1.56 4.06
N ALA A 61 -4.48 -1.36 3.69
CA ALA A 61 -3.38 -1.96 4.44
C ALA A 61 -3.23 -1.25 5.80
N PHE A 62 -2.93 -1.99 6.85
CA PHE A 62 -2.58 -1.43 8.16
C PHE A 62 -1.21 -1.94 8.60
N MET A 63 -0.33 -1.03 9.00
CA MET A 63 1.00 -1.35 9.50
C MET A 63 1.22 -0.69 10.86
N GLU A 64 1.35 -1.53 11.89
CA GLU A 64 1.82 -1.15 13.22
C GLU A 64 3.31 -1.49 13.32
N LEU A 65 4.15 -0.47 13.46
CA LEU A 65 5.60 -0.60 13.52
C LEU A 65 6.11 -0.16 14.89
N ASN A 66 7.26 -0.67 15.32
CA ASN A 66 7.90 -0.20 16.54
C ASN A 66 9.26 0.42 16.23
N GLY A 67 9.50 1.63 16.73
CA GLY A 67 10.77 2.34 16.51
C GLY A 67 12.01 1.61 17.03
N LYS A 68 11.84 0.66 17.96
CA LYS A 68 12.93 -0.22 18.42
C LYS A 68 13.49 -1.09 17.29
N ASP A 69 12.63 -1.60 16.41
CA ASP A 69 13.02 -2.56 15.37
C ASP A 69 13.77 -1.90 14.20
N TYR A 70 13.75 -0.56 14.14
CA TYR A 70 14.35 0.22 13.07
C TYR A 70 15.58 1.02 13.52
N ARG A 71 16.08 0.82 14.75
CA ARG A 71 17.21 1.61 15.30
C ARG A 71 18.50 1.50 14.49
N SER A 72 18.73 0.41 13.77
CA SER A 72 19.92 0.22 12.93
C SER A 72 19.88 1.01 11.61
N VAL A 73 18.71 1.53 11.21
CA VAL A 73 18.52 2.28 9.96
C VAL A 73 18.05 3.71 10.23
N CYS A 74 17.22 3.89 11.26
CA CYS A 74 16.68 5.16 11.72
C CYS A 74 17.21 5.49 13.11
N GLU A 75 18.36 6.14 13.14
CA GLU A 75 19.13 6.45 14.34
C GLU A 75 18.64 7.69 15.11
N GLN A 76 17.62 8.40 14.60
CA GLN A 76 17.13 9.64 15.21
C GLN A 76 16.69 9.38 16.66
N GLU A 77 17.19 10.19 17.60
CA GLU A 77 16.86 10.08 19.03
C GLU A 77 15.43 10.49 19.30
N ASP A 78 15.02 11.62 18.72
CA ASP A 78 13.66 12.14 18.82
C ASP A 78 12.69 11.29 17.98
N ILE A 79 11.65 10.78 18.66
CA ILE A 79 10.65 9.90 18.08
C ILE A 79 9.89 10.55 16.91
N THR A 80 9.73 11.88 16.94
CA THR A 80 9.06 12.65 15.89
C THR A 80 9.82 12.57 14.58
N PHE A 81 11.15 12.58 14.60
CA PHE A 81 11.96 12.41 13.40
C PHE A 81 12.18 10.93 13.06
N GLN A 82 12.28 10.06 14.08
CA GLN A 82 12.44 8.63 13.86
C GLN A 82 11.25 8.04 13.09
N ARG A 83 10.01 8.39 13.46
CA ARG A 83 8.81 7.93 12.75
C ARG A 83 8.79 8.35 11.27
N HIS A 84 9.28 9.55 10.94
CA HIS A 84 9.41 10.00 9.54
C HIS A 84 10.42 9.15 8.77
N CYS A 85 11.58 8.85 9.36
CA CYS A 85 12.57 7.97 8.76
C CYS A 85 11.99 6.57 8.49
N ILE A 86 11.32 5.98 9.48
CA ILE A 86 10.72 4.65 9.37
C ILE A 86 9.68 4.62 8.24
N VAL A 87 8.78 5.60 8.19
CA VAL A 87 7.80 5.70 7.09
C VAL A 87 8.50 5.82 5.73
N ALA A 88 9.58 6.60 5.64
CA ALA A 88 10.36 6.70 4.41
C ALA A 88 11.00 5.36 3.99
N GLU A 89 11.52 4.57 4.94
CA GLU A 89 12.02 3.22 4.64
C GLU A 89 10.92 2.29 4.14
N ILE A 90 9.74 2.30 4.76
CA ILE A 90 8.58 1.51 4.32
C ILE A 90 8.20 1.86 2.87
N LEU A 91 8.21 3.15 2.53
CA LEU A 91 7.85 3.63 1.19
C LEU A 91 8.85 3.19 0.10
N LYS A 92 10.12 2.91 0.42
CA LYS A 92 11.09 2.39 -0.55
C LYS A 92 10.77 0.98 -1.02
N HIS A 93 10.13 0.18 -0.16
CA HIS A 93 9.90 -1.24 -0.38
C HIS A 93 8.45 -1.59 -0.72
N ASN A 94 7.55 -0.61 -0.68
CA ASN A 94 6.12 -0.81 -0.89
C ASN A 94 5.57 0.17 -1.92
N ASN A 95 4.63 -0.29 -2.75
CA ASN A 95 4.01 0.53 -3.79
C ASN A 95 2.56 0.90 -3.40
N PHE A 96 2.42 1.77 -2.41
CA PHE A 96 1.12 2.32 -2.01
C PHE A 96 0.75 3.53 -2.87
N THR A 97 -0.53 3.67 -3.21
CA THR A 97 -1.02 4.87 -3.90
C THR A 97 -1.13 6.06 -2.95
N TRP A 98 -1.59 5.80 -1.73
CA TRP A 98 -1.67 6.79 -0.65
C TRP A 98 -1.22 6.17 0.66
N VAL A 99 -0.52 6.96 1.46
CA VAL A 99 -0.18 6.63 2.85
C VAL A 99 -0.80 7.66 3.76
N LEU A 100 -1.53 7.19 4.76
CA LEU A 100 -1.99 7.97 5.89
C LEU A 100 -1.17 7.57 7.11
N PHE A 101 -0.30 8.46 7.57
CA PHE A 101 0.38 8.30 8.84
C PHE A 101 -0.53 8.76 9.98
N VAL A 102 -0.68 7.94 11.02
CA VAL A 102 -1.53 8.22 12.18
C VAL A 102 -0.76 7.88 13.46
N ASP A 103 -0.78 8.79 14.43
CA ASP A 103 -0.15 8.57 15.74
C ASP A 103 -0.85 7.45 16.50
N SER A 104 -0.10 6.74 17.36
CA SER A 104 -0.59 5.53 18.02
C SER A 104 -1.73 5.77 19.00
N ASP A 105 -1.92 7.01 19.45
CA ASP A 105 -3.00 7.44 20.34
C ASP A 105 -4.21 8.04 19.58
N ILE A 106 -4.22 8.00 18.26
CA ILE A 106 -5.36 8.43 17.43
C ILE A 106 -6.20 7.21 17.04
N GLY A 107 -7.52 7.30 17.29
CA GLY A 107 -8.50 6.28 16.93
C GLY A 107 -9.61 6.81 16.01
N VAL A 108 -10.38 5.89 15.45
CA VAL A 108 -11.58 6.18 14.65
C VAL A 108 -12.82 6.04 15.52
N VAL A 109 -13.66 7.09 15.57
CA VAL A 109 -14.84 7.16 16.46
C VAL A 109 -16.18 7.23 15.71
N ASN A 110 -16.15 7.25 14.38
CA ASN A 110 -17.34 7.26 13.53
C ASN A 110 -17.03 6.60 12.19
N GLU A 111 -16.99 5.27 12.19
CA GLU A 111 -16.60 4.39 11.08
C GLU A 111 -17.70 4.14 10.05
N LYS A 112 -18.87 4.78 10.20
CA LYS A 112 -20.02 4.54 9.32
C LYS A 112 -19.70 4.90 7.87
N ARG A 113 -20.25 4.11 6.96
CA ARG A 113 -20.36 4.41 5.54
C ARG A 113 -21.69 5.07 5.23
#